data_AF-A0A3M2EEH0-F1
#
_entry.id   AF-A0A3M2EEH0-F1
#
_cell.length_a   1.000
_cell.length_b   1.000
_cell.length_c   1.000
_cell.angle_alpha   90.00
_cell.angle_beta   90.00
_cell.angle_gamma   90.00
#
_symmetry.space_group_name_H-M   'P 1'
#
loop_
_entity.id
_entity.type
_entity.pdbx_description
1 polymer ?
#
loop_
_entity_poly.entity_id
_entity_poly.type
_entity_poly.pdbx_seq_one_letter_code
_entity_poly.pdbx_strand_id
1 'polypeptide(L)'
;MSHAEDHAGSRRDFLYFATAGTGAVVTGAAVWPLIDQMNPSADVQALSSIEVDISDVEVGTQLTVKWRGKPVFIRHRTQEEIEAARAVSLDELIDPKAENANLPSDAPATDENRALDENGEWLVMIGVCTHLGCVPIGDGAGEFGGWFCPCHG
;
A
#
# COMPACT_ATOMS: atom_id res chain seq x y z
N MET A 1 36.00 -19.39 -65.12
CA MET A 1 35.93 -18.99 -63.71
C MET A 1 34.45 -18.83 -63.38
N SER A 2 33.83 -19.88 -62.86
CA SER A 2 32.39 -19.93 -62.59
C SER A 2 32.05 -19.07 -61.37
N HIS A 3 31.05 -18.20 -61.51
CA HIS A 3 30.40 -17.47 -60.42
C HIS A 3 29.59 -18.43 -59.55
N ALA A 4 30.28 -19.29 -58.79
CA ALA A 4 29.69 -20.09 -57.74
C ALA A 4 30.07 -19.48 -56.39
N GLU A 5 29.56 -18.28 -56.11
CA GLU A 5 29.27 -17.94 -54.73
C GLU A 5 27.96 -18.65 -54.39
N ASP A 6 28.08 -19.92 -54.00
CA ASP A 6 26.98 -20.66 -53.40
C ASP A 6 26.61 -19.97 -52.07
N HIS A 7 25.68 -19.02 -52.13
CA HIS A 7 24.97 -18.55 -50.94
C HIS A 7 23.98 -19.62 -50.48
N ALA A 8 24.51 -20.77 -50.05
CA ALA A 8 23.74 -21.79 -49.37
C ALA A 8 23.34 -21.26 -47.98
N GLY A 9 22.14 -20.72 -47.84
CA GLY A 9 21.44 -20.67 -46.54
C GLY A 9 20.58 -19.45 -46.20
N SER A 10 20.79 -18.26 -46.77
CA SER A 10 20.24 -17.03 -46.15
C SER A 10 18.71 -16.86 -46.19
N ARG A 11 18.06 -17.20 -47.31
CA ARG A 11 16.62 -16.94 -47.51
C ARG A 11 15.70 -17.94 -46.79
N ARG A 12 16.08 -19.23 -46.75
CA ARG A 12 15.29 -20.26 -46.07
C ARG A 12 15.44 -20.16 -44.55
N ASP A 13 16.66 -19.92 -44.07
CA ASP A 13 16.89 -19.69 -42.64
C ASP A 13 16.20 -18.41 -42.17
N PHE A 14 16.22 -17.34 -42.97
CA PHE A 14 15.41 -16.15 -42.71
C PHE A 14 13.92 -16.48 -42.56
N LEU A 15 13.35 -17.31 -43.43
CA LEU A 15 11.95 -17.73 -43.32
C LEU A 15 11.69 -18.53 -42.03
N TYR A 16 12.61 -19.40 -41.60
CA TYR A 16 12.48 -20.11 -40.32
C TYR A 16 12.51 -19.15 -39.13
N PHE A 17 13.47 -18.21 -39.10
CA PHE A 17 13.55 -17.20 -38.03
C PHE A 17 12.34 -16.27 -38.03
N ALA A 18 11.89 -15.81 -39.19
CA ALA A 18 10.70 -14.96 -39.31
C ALA A 18 9.44 -15.70 -38.85
N THR A 19 9.29 -16.98 -39.23
CA THR A 19 8.14 -17.80 -38.82
C THR A 19 8.15 -18.08 -37.32
N ALA A 20 9.29 -18.50 -36.78
CA ALA A 20 9.45 -18.77 -35.35
C ALA A 20 9.28 -17.48 -34.51
N GLY A 21 9.87 -16.38 -34.96
CA GLY A 21 9.73 -15.06 -34.33
C GLY A 21 8.28 -14.59 -34.32
N THR A 22 7.57 -14.72 -35.44
CA THR A 22 6.13 -14.40 -35.51
C THR A 22 5.32 -15.30 -34.57
N GLY A 23 5.61 -16.61 -34.53
CA GLY A 23 4.97 -17.56 -33.63
C GLY A 23 5.17 -17.19 -32.15
N ALA A 24 6.38 -16.78 -31.77
CA ALA A 24 6.68 -16.31 -30.42
C ALA A 24 5.90 -15.04 -30.06
N VAL A 25 5.82 -14.07 -30.97
CA VAL A 25 5.06 -12.82 -30.77
C VAL A 25 3.56 -13.11 -30.59
N VAL A 26 2.95 -13.91 -31.46
CA VAL A 26 1.53 -14.26 -31.37
C VAL A 26 1.24 -15.04 -30.09
N THR A 27 2.13 -15.94 -29.69
CA THR A 27 2.00 -16.69 -28.43
C THR A 27 2.03 -15.74 -27.23
N GLY A 28 2.98 -14.80 -27.19
CA GLY A 28 3.03 -13.79 -26.14
C GLY A 28 1.78 -12.90 -26.10
N ALA A 29 1.31 -12.44 -27.27
CA ALA A 29 0.10 -11.64 -27.38
C ALA A 29 -1.18 -12.38 -26.95
N ALA A 30 -1.23 -13.70 -27.14
CA ALA A 30 -2.35 -14.52 -26.68
C ALA A 30 -2.29 -14.85 -25.18
N VAL A 31 -1.09 -15.06 -24.63
CA VAL A 31 -0.89 -15.39 -23.21
C VAL A 31 -1.03 -14.15 -22.31
N TRP A 32 -0.57 -12.98 -22.75
CA TRP A 32 -0.67 -11.74 -21.98
C TRP A 32 -2.08 -11.46 -21.42
N PRO A 33 -3.17 -11.43 -22.21
CA PRO A 33 -4.50 -11.14 -21.69
C PRO A 33 -5.03 -12.22 -20.72
N LEU A 34 -4.54 -13.46 -20.79
CA LEU A 34 -4.90 -14.52 -19.83
C LEU A 34 -4.31 -14.24 -18.44
N ILE A 35 -3.16 -13.58 -18.40
CA ILE A 35 -2.54 -13.10 -17.17
C ILE A 35 -3.18 -11.78 -16.73
N ASP A 36 -3.28 -10.82 -17.67
CA ASP A 36 -3.72 -9.45 -17.39
C ASP A 36 -5.15 -9.36 -16.89
N GLN A 37 -6.03 -10.30 -17.28
CA GLN A 37 -7.39 -10.36 -16.74
C GLN A 37 -7.48 -10.60 -15.22
N MET A 38 -6.39 -11.05 -14.58
CA MET A 38 -6.31 -11.18 -13.12
C MET A 38 -5.88 -9.88 -12.41
N ASN A 39 -5.44 -8.86 -13.15
CA ASN A 39 -5.11 -7.56 -12.59
C ASN A 39 -6.38 -6.78 -12.16
N PRO A 40 -6.27 -5.75 -11.30
CA PRO A 40 -7.42 -4.99 -10.83
C PRO A 40 -8.26 -4.41 -11.97
N SER A 41 -9.52 -4.82 -12.04
CA SER A 41 -10.50 -4.38 -13.04
C SER A 41 -10.91 -2.91 -12.84
N ALA A 42 -11.56 -2.33 -13.86
CA ALA A 42 -11.94 -0.91 -13.85
C ALA A 42 -12.89 -0.54 -12.69
N ASP A 43 -13.80 -1.43 -12.29
CA ASP A 43 -14.70 -1.23 -11.15
C ASP A 43 -13.95 -1.20 -9.80
N VAL A 44 -12.88 -1.98 -9.65
CA VAL A 44 -12.01 -1.95 -8.46
C VAL A 44 -11.23 -0.64 -8.39
N GLN A 45 -10.81 -0.07 -9.53
CA GLN A 45 -10.06 1.18 -9.60
C GLN A 45 -10.92 2.44 -9.39
N ALA A 46 -12.24 2.34 -9.56
CA ALA A 46 -13.14 3.49 -9.51
C ALA A 46 -13.37 4.07 -8.09
N LEU A 47 -12.99 3.36 -7.02
CA LEU A 47 -13.12 3.84 -5.64
C LEU A 47 -12.06 4.91 -5.33
N SER A 48 -12.48 6.18 -5.20
CA SER A 48 -11.61 7.33 -4.94
C SER A 48 -11.69 7.84 -3.50
N SER A 49 -12.70 8.63 -3.17
CA SER A 49 -12.84 9.33 -1.89
C SER A 49 -14.20 9.06 -1.25
N ILE A 50 -14.23 9.10 0.08
CA ILE A 50 -15.45 9.06 0.90
C ILE A 50 -15.37 10.19 1.92
N GLU A 51 -16.53 10.68 2.35
CA GLU A 51 -16.64 11.56 3.50
C GLU A 51 -17.13 10.75 4.69
N VAL A 52 -16.60 11.04 5.88
CA VAL A 52 -16.96 10.36 7.13
C VAL A 52 -17.37 11.43 8.12
N ASP A 53 -18.59 11.32 8.64
CA ASP A 53 -19.05 12.15 9.73
C ASP A 53 -18.39 11.69 11.04
N ILE A 54 -17.85 12.65 11.79
CA ILE A 54 -17.13 12.43 13.05
C ILE A 54 -17.78 13.13 14.24
N SER A 55 -18.96 13.75 14.05
CA SER A 55 -19.64 14.52 15.10
C SER A 55 -19.89 13.72 16.38
N ASP A 56 -20.14 12.43 16.24
CA ASP A 56 -20.53 11.53 17.33
C ASP A 56 -19.35 10.71 17.87
N VAL A 57 -18.11 11.01 17.44
CA VAL A 57 -16.91 10.31 17.92
C VAL A 57 -16.42 10.95 19.22
N GLU A 58 -16.77 10.31 20.34
CA GLU A 58 -16.35 10.75 21.67
C GLU A 58 -14.84 10.57 21.90
N VAL A 59 -14.27 11.42 22.76
CA VAL A 59 -12.86 11.33 23.17
C VAL A 59 -12.56 9.94 23.76
N GLY A 60 -11.44 9.35 23.33
CA GLY A 60 -11.00 8.02 23.72
C GLY A 60 -11.60 6.88 22.90
N THR A 61 -12.54 7.17 22.00
CA THR A 61 -13.19 6.15 21.15
C THR A 61 -12.56 6.07 19.75
N GLN A 62 -12.78 4.93 19.10
CA GLN A 62 -12.33 4.68 17.73
C GLN A 62 -13.51 4.34 16.83
N LEU A 63 -13.63 5.06 15.72
CA LEU A 63 -14.47 4.69 14.59
C LEU A 63 -13.64 3.89 13.58
N THR A 64 -14.20 2.77 13.10
CA THR A 64 -13.60 1.96 12.03
C THR A 64 -14.48 2.00 10.80
N VAL A 65 -13.95 2.55 9.70
CA VAL A 65 -14.65 2.63 8.42
C VAL A 65 -13.97 1.78 7.36
N LYS A 66 -14.72 1.32 6.37
CA LYS A 66 -14.17 0.57 5.23
C LYS A 66 -13.85 1.52 4.08
N TRP A 67 -12.58 1.62 3.70
CA TRP A 67 -12.13 2.37 2.52
C TRP A 67 -11.24 1.48 1.65
N ARG A 68 -11.57 1.38 0.35
CA ARG A 68 -10.86 0.53 -0.64
C ARG A 68 -10.64 -0.92 -0.15
N GLY A 69 -11.63 -1.48 0.54
CA GLY A 69 -11.58 -2.85 1.07
C GLY A 69 -10.77 -3.02 2.36
N LYS A 70 -10.12 -1.96 2.86
CA LYS A 70 -9.31 -1.95 4.08
C LYS A 70 -10.00 -1.18 5.21
N PRO A 71 -9.78 -1.54 6.48
CA PRO A 71 -10.21 -0.71 7.60
C PRO A 71 -9.36 0.56 7.68
N VAL A 72 -10.01 1.68 7.97
CA VAL A 72 -9.39 2.94 8.37
C VAL A 72 -9.88 3.23 9.78
N PHE A 73 -8.93 3.47 10.68
CA PHE A 73 -9.20 3.88 12.04
C PHE A 73 -9.22 5.40 12.09
N ILE A 74 -10.24 5.93 12.76
CA ILE A 74 -10.39 7.34 13.11
C ILE A 74 -10.53 7.35 14.63
N ARG A 75 -9.47 7.71 15.34
CA ARG A 75 -9.43 7.76 16.80
C ARG A 75 -9.41 9.21 17.26
N HIS A 76 -10.36 9.56 18.11
CA HIS A 76 -10.34 10.81 18.86
C HIS A 76 -9.56 10.55 20.15
N ARG A 77 -8.30 10.98 20.19
CA ARG A 77 -7.37 10.66 21.27
C ARG A 77 -7.69 11.42 22.55
N THR A 78 -7.40 10.79 23.67
CA THR A 78 -7.39 11.45 24.98
C THR A 78 -6.13 12.30 25.15
N GLN A 79 -6.18 13.24 26.09
CA GLN A 79 -5.01 14.05 26.45
C GLN A 79 -3.83 13.18 26.92
N GLU A 80 -4.11 12.12 27.67
CA GLU A 80 -3.11 11.19 28.19
C GLU A 80 -2.37 10.46 27.05
N GLU A 81 -3.09 10.06 26.00
CA GLU A 81 -2.48 9.42 24.83
C GLU A 81 -1.61 10.39 24.02
N ILE A 82 -2.05 11.63 23.87
CA ILE A 82 -1.28 12.66 23.16
C ILE A 82 0.01 12.98 23.92
N GLU A 83 -0.08 13.16 25.24
CA GLU A 83 1.08 13.43 26.08
C GLU A 83 2.06 12.25 26.09
N ALA A 84 1.56 11.01 26.21
CA ALA A 84 2.37 9.81 26.17
C ALA A 84 3.10 9.67 24.82
N ALA A 85 2.42 9.91 23.71
CA ALA A 85 3.02 9.81 22.38
C ALA A 85 4.05 10.91 22.11
N ARG A 86 3.80 12.16 22.55
CA ARG A 86 4.76 13.27 22.43
C ARG A 86 6.01 13.09 23.29
N ALA A 87 5.94 12.29 24.36
CA ALA A 87 7.06 12.00 25.22
C ALA A 87 8.05 10.97 24.62
N VAL A 88 7.67 10.26 23.55
CA VAL A 88 8.52 9.26 22.89
C VAL A 88 9.61 9.93 22.06
N SER A 89 10.85 9.49 22.23
CA SER A 89 11.96 10.00 21.43
C SER A 89 12.08 9.26 20.09
N LEU A 90 12.49 9.96 19.03
CA LEU A 90 12.57 9.38 17.68
C LEU A 90 13.54 8.19 17.57
N ASP A 91 14.57 8.13 18.41
CA ASP A 91 15.54 7.03 18.46
C ASP A 91 15.01 5.77 19.15
N GLU A 92 13.90 5.87 19.88
CA GLU A 92 13.20 4.72 20.48
C GLU A 92 12.30 4.01 19.46
N LEU A 93 11.98 4.66 18.34
CA LEU A 93 11.09 4.13 17.31
C LEU A 93 11.80 3.15 16.39
N ILE A 94 11.14 2.03 16.09
CA ILE A 94 11.59 1.06 15.09
C ILE A 94 11.60 1.68 13.69
N ASP A 95 10.58 2.48 13.39
CA ASP A 95 10.46 3.25 12.15
C ASP A 95 10.39 4.75 12.47
N PRO A 96 11.45 5.53 12.17
CA PRO A 96 11.49 6.95 12.48
C PRO A 96 10.77 7.82 11.43
N LYS A 97 10.08 7.24 10.45
CA LYS A 97 9.35 7.99 9.41
C LYS A 97 7.88 8.19 9.77
N ALA A 98 7.36 9.36 9.43
CA ALA A 98 5.97 9.71 9.70
C ALA A 98 4.96 8.83 8.96
N GLU A 99 5.33 8.18 7.85
CA GLU A 99 4.45 7.36 7.01
C GLU A 99 3.08 8.06 6.77
N ASN A 100 3.14 9.37 6.51
CA ASN A 100 1.99 10.25 6.35
C ASN A 100 1.96 10.83 4.93
N ALA A 101 0.97 10.40 4.13
CA ALA A 101 0.82 10.84 2.75
C ALA A 101 0.46 12.33 2.57
N ASN A 102 0.10 13.03 3.66
CA ASN A 102 -0.18 14.47 3.65
C ASN A 102 1.08 15.34 3.86
N LEU A 103 2.23 14.71 4.15
CA LEU A 103 3.49 15.36 4.44
C LEU A 103 4.57 14.93 3.44
N PRO A 104 5.74 15.61 3.40
CA PRO A 104 6.91 15.11 2.68
C PRO A 104 7.30 13.70 3.13
N SER A 105 7.81 12.88 2.21
CA SER A 105 8.11 11.45 2.46
C SER A 105 9.22 11.20 3.49
N ASP A 106 9.98 12.23 3.85
CA ASP A 106 11.07 12.22 4.82
C ASP A 106 10.68 12.87 6.16
N ALA A 107 9.41 13.24 6.35
CA ALA A 107 8.92 13.75 7.63
C ALA A 107 9.19 12.73 8.75
N PRO A 108 9.73 13.16 9.91
CA PRO A 108 10.02 12.25 11.02
C PRO A 108 8.73 11.82 11.75
N ALA A 109 8.76 10.65 12.38
CA ALA A 109 7.65 10.06 13.15
C ALA A 109 7.37 10.75 14.50
N THR A 110 7.40 12.08 14.55
CA THR A 110 6.94 12.82 15.72
C THR A 110 5.41 12.72 15.82
N ASP A 111 4.86 12.85 17.03
CA ASP A 111 3.42 12.78 17.25
C ASP A 111 2.64 13.79 16.36
N GLU A 112 3.17 15.01 16.25
CA GLU A 112 2.58 16.08 15.45
C GLU A 112 2.51 15.74 13.97
N ASN A 113 3.44 14.93 13.45
CA ASN A 113 3.44 14.50 12.06
C ASN A 113 2.51 13.29 11.80
N ARG A 114 1.89 12.74 12.86
CA ARG A 114 1.02 11.55 12.79
C ARG A 114 -0.45 11.88 12.98
N ALA A 115 -0.76 12.97 13.68
CA ALA A 115 -2.13 13.48 13.81
C ALA A 115 -2.54 14.38 12.63
N LEU A 116 -3.85 14.55 12.45
CA LEU A 116 -4.40 15.44 11.40
C LEU A 116 -4.41 16.91 11.81
N ASP A 117 -4.53 17.19 13.10
CA ASP A 117 -4.69 18.52 13.67
C ASP A 117 -3.53 18.91 14.60
N GLU A 118 -3.36 20.21 14.84
CA GLU A 118 -2.27 20.75 15.66
C GLU A 118 -2.35 20.33 17.14
N ASN A 119 -3.55 20.10 17.66
CA ASN A 119 -3.74 19.65 19.05
C ASN A 119 -3.40 18.17 19.20
N GLY A 120 -3.41 17.42 18.11
CA GLY A 120 -3.16 15.98 18.10
C GLY A 120 -4.40 15.15 18.41
N GLU A 121 -5.61 15.71 18.38
CA GLU A 121 -6.82 15.01 18.80
C GLU A 121 -7.22 13.90 17.81
N TRP A 122 -6.95 14.08 16.51
CA TRP A 122 -7.43 13.20 15.45
C TRP A 122 -6.31 12.36 14.86
N LEU A 123 -6.26 11.10 15.26
CA LEU A 123 -5.37 10.10 14.66
C LEU A 123 -6.15 9.29 13.61
N VAL A 124 -5.79 9.48 12.34
CA VAL A 124 -6.39 8.77 11.21
C VAL A 124 -5.34 7.95 10.49
N MET A 125 -5.57 6.65 10.40
CA MET A 125 -4.62 5.73 9.79
C MET A 125 -5.28 4.50 9.20
N ILE A 126 -4.60 3.88 8.24
CA ILE A 126 -5.02 2.59 7.71
C ILE A 126 -4.85 1.54 8.82
N GLY A 127 -5.94 0.92 9.26
CA GLY A 127 -5.97 -0.11 10.31
C GLY A 127 -5.46 -1.47 9.83
N VAL A 128 -4.37 -1.48 9.05
CA VAL A 128 -3.80 -2.68 8.42
C VAL A 128 -2.37 -2.81 8.89
N CYS A 129 -2.11 -3.84 9.68
CA CYS A 129 -0.78 -4.15 10.19
C CYS A 129 0.22 -4.28 9.04
N THR A 130 1.33 -3.57 9.15
CA THR A 130 2.37 -3.49 8.12
C THR A 130 3.16 -4.78 7.94
N HIS A 131 3.02 -5.76 8.84
CA HIS A 131 3.62 -7.09 8.69
C HIS A 131 2.94 -7.89 7.55
N LEU A 132 1.70 -8.35 7.76
CA LEU A 132 0.98 -9.21 6.82
C LEU A 132 -0.51 -8.86 6.66
N GLY A 133 -0.90 -7.65 7.07
CA GLY A 133 -2.20 -7.09 6.70
C GLY A 133 -3.39 -7.41 7.62
N CYS A 134 -3.18 -8.06 8.76
CA CYS A 134 -4.22 -8.22 9.78
C CYS A 134 -4.67 -6.87 10.36
N VAL A 135 -5.85 -6.85 10.99
CA VAL A 135 -6.41 -5.65 11.61
C VAL A 135 -6.00 -5.61 13.09
N PRO A 136 -5.21 -4.61 13.52
CA PRO A 136 -4.84 -4.47 14.92
C PRO A 136 -6.05 -4.13 15.82
N ILE A 137 -6.07 -4.66 17.03
CA ILE A 137 -7.07 -4.38 18.07
C ILE A 137 -6.65 -3.11 18.81
N GLY A 138 -7.54 -2.14 18.96
CA GLY A 138 -7.26 -0.84 19.61
C GLY A 138 -7.59 -0.81 21.11
N ASP A 139 -8.02 0.37 21.58
CA ASP A 139 -8.44 0.65 22.98
C ASP A 139 -7.35 0.39 24.02
N GLY A 140 -6.15 0.90 23.76
CA GLY A 140 -5.01 0.79 24.69
C GLY A 140 -4.40 -0.60 24.76
N ALA A 141 -4.62 -1.43 23.72
CA ALA A 141 -4.06 -2.77 23.65
C ALA A 141 -2.55 -2.76 23.40
N GLY A 142 -1.91 -3.89 23.73
CA GLY A 142 -0.47 -4.07 23.61
C GLY A 142 0.31 -3.41 24.76
N GLU A 143 1.63 -3.48 24.69
CA GLU A 143 2.51 -3.00 25.77
C GLU A 143 2.72 -1.48 25.74
N PHE A 144 2.34 -0.83 24.64
CA PHE A 144 2.56 0.61 24.39
C PHE A 144 1.27 1.44 24.41
N GLY A 145 0.17 0.90 24.94
CA GLY A 145 -1.09 1.65 25.10
C GLY A 145 -1.72 2.11 23.78
N GLY A 146 -1.62 1.29 22.72
CA GLY A 146 -2.10 1.65 21.38
C GLY A 146 -2.90 0.52 20.76
N TRP A 147 -2.26 -0.19 19.81
CA TRP A 147 -2.87 -1.32 19.13
C TRP A 147 -2.02 -2.58 19.24
N PHE A 148 -2.69 -3.74 19.28
CA PHE A 148 -2.07 -5.05 19.26
C PHE A 148 -2.53 -5.88 18.06
N CYS A 149 -1.60 -6.47 17.31
CA CYS A 149 -1.93 -7.33 16.18
C CYS A 149 -1.93 -8.81 16.61
N PRO A 150 -3.10 -9.47 16.70
CA PRO A 150 -3.18 -10.84 17.25
C PRO A 150 -2.59 -11.91 16.33
N CYS A 151 -2.24 -11.57 15.08
CA CYS A 151 -1.76 -12.56 14.12
C CYS A 151 -0.34 -13.05 14.43
N HIS A 152 0.57 -12.16 14.84
CA HIS A 152 1.97 -12.50 15.08
C HIS A 152 2.60 -11.75 16.27
N GLY A 153 1.79 -11.06 17.09
CA GLY A 153 2.25 -10.16 18.15
C GLY A 153 2.31 -8.71 17.68
#